data_AF-A0A2G1YPK9-F1
#
_entry.id   AF-A0A2G1YPK9-F1
#
_cell.length_a   1.000
_cell.length_b   1.000
_cell.length_c   1.000
_cell.angle_alpha   90.00
_cell.angle_beta   90.00
_cell.angle_gamma   90.00
#
_symmetry.space_group_name_H-M   'P 1'
#
loop_
_entity.id
_entity.type
_entity.pdbx_description
1 polymer ?
#
loop_
_entity_poly.entity_id
_entity_poly.type
_entity_poly.pdbx_seq_one_letter_code
_entity_poly.pdbx_strand_id
1 'polypeptide(L)'
;MLFHGNCVTCHHETKDVSAPSMNRVRENYMRAFPQKEDFVKYMSTWVKNPKKETSIMLGDVKKYELMPYLHYDLDSLKDIAAYIYETDFSQEHKGHID
;
A
#
# COMPACT_ATOMS: atom_id res chain seq x y z
N MET A 1 6.41 -12.95 5.27
CA MET A 1 6.70 -11.52 4.97
C MET A 1 5.67 -10.63 5.66
N LEU A 2 6.05 -9.45 6.19
CA LEU A 2 5.12 -8.57 6.94
C LEU A 2 3.90 -8.13 6.10
N PHE A 3 4.03 -8.02 4.77
CA PHE A 3 2.96 -7.63 3.87
C PHE A 3 1.73 -8.59 3.91
N HIS A 4 1.96 -9.89 3.75
CA HIS A 4 0.89 -10.91 3.60
C HIS A 4 0.08 -11.19 4.87
N GLY A 5 0.48 -10.66 6.03
CA GLY A 5 -0.29 -10.76 7.28
C GLY A 5 -0.92 -9.46 7.76
N ASN A 6 -0.50 -8.32 7.21
CA ASN A 6 -0.86 -7.00 7.72
C ASN A 6 -1.56 -6.11 6.68
N CYS A 7 -1.15 -6.16 5.42
CA CYS A 7 -1.65 -5.27 4.37
C CYS A 7 -2.82 -5.91 3.61
N VAL A 8 -2.70 -7.20 3.32
CA VAL A 8 -3.65 -7.94 2.47
C VAL A 8 -5.01 -8.19 3.13
N THR A 9 -5.10 -8.05 4.46
CA THR A 9 -6.36 -8.15 5.21
C THR A 9 -7.39 -7.11 4.75
N CYS A 10 -6.92 -5.92 4.35
CA CYS A 10 -7.78 -4.87 3.82
C CYS A 10 -7.54 -4.59 2.34
N HIS A 11 -6.28 -4.64 1.89
CA HIS A 11 -5.88 -4.40 0.52
C HIS A 11 -5.62 -5.72 -0.20
N HIS A 12 -6.67 -6.34 -0.72
CA HIS A 12 -6.51 -7.53 -1.56
C HIS A 12 -5.68 -7.19 -2.81
N GLU A 13 -4.97 -8.17 -3.37
CA GLU A 13 -4.05 -7.92 -4.49
C GLU A 13 -4.73 -7.27 -5.70
N THR A 14 -5.83 -7.89 -6.15
CA THR A 14 -6.52 -7.52 -7.39
C THR A 14 -7.93 -6.96 -7.19
N LYS A 15 -8.51 -7.12 -6.00
CA LYS A 15 -9.92 -6.82 -5.71
C LYS A 15 -10.07 -5.66 -4.75
N ASP A 16 -11.08 -4.83 -5.01
CA ASP A 16 -11.55 -3.80 -4.10
C ASP A 16 -12.57 -4.40 -3.13
N VAL A 17 -12.25 -4.37 -1.84
CA VAL A 17 -13.16 -4.91 -0.80
C VAL A 17 -13.39 -3.85 0.27
N SER A 18 -12.58 -3.86 1.32
CA SER A 18 -12.59 -2.84 2.39
C SER A 18 -11.67 -1.65 2.10
N ALA A 19 -10.78 -1.79 1.12
CA ALA A 19 -9.80 -0.78 0.71
C ALA A 19 -9.52 -0.95 -0.81
N PRO A 20 -8.87 0.02 -1.48
CA PRO A 20 -8.43 -0.16 -2.86
C PRO A 20 -7.47 -1.35 -2.98
N SER A 21 -7.56 -2.10 -4.08
CA SER A 21 -6.63 -3.22 -4.32
C SER A 21 -5.17 -2.78 -4.31
N MET A 22 -4.25 -3.67 -3.90
CA MET A 22 -2.82 -3.35 -3.89
C MET A 22 -2.29 -3.05 -5.29
N ASN A 23 -2.84 -3.69 -6.33
CA ASN A 23 -2.52 -3.34 -7.70
C ASN A 23 -2.88 -1.87 -7.99
N ARG A 24 -4.10 -1.43 -7.65
CA ARG A 24 -4.50 -0.03 -7.88
C ARG A 24 -3.68 0.94 -7.03
N VAL A 25 -3.38 0.60 -5.78
CA VAL A 25 -2.51 1.42 -4.92
C VAL A 25 -1.15 1.58 -5.57
N ARG A 26 -0.50 0.48 -5.96
CA ARG A 26 0.80 0.50 -6.63
C ARG A 26 0.78 1.35 -7.89
N GLU A 27 -0.19 1.15 -8.78
CA GLU A 27 -0.30 1.90 -10.04
C GLU A 27 -0.43 3.42 -9.82
N ASN A 28 -1.24 3.85 -8.85
CA ASN A 28 -1.39 5.28 -8.55
C ASN A 28 -0.12 5.86 -7.92
N TYR A 29 0.52 5.14 -7.00
CA TYR A 29 1.77 5.59 -6.40
C TYR A 29 2.93 5.61 -7.39
N MET A 30 3.03 4.64 -8.32
CA MET A 30 4.05 4.66 -9.37
C MET A 30 3.84 5.81 -10.36
N ARG A 31 2.59 6.19 -10.66
CA ARG A 31 2.30 7.37 -11.49
C ARG A 31 2.74 8.67 -10.82
N ALA A 32 2.60 8.77 -9.50
CA ALA A 32 3.01 9.95 -8.73
C ALA A 32 4.53 9.95 -8.47
N PHE A 33 5.13 8.78 -8.24
CA PHE A 33 6.53 8.58 -7.88
C PHE A 33 7.14 7.43 -8.70
N PRO A 34 7.61 7.72 -9.93
CA PRO A 34 8.20 6.70 -10.79
C PRO A 34 9.57 6.20 -10.30
N GLN A 35 10.24 6.95 -9.43
CA GLN A 35 11.51 6.57 -8.83
C GLN A 35 11.26 5.80 -7.53
N LYS A 36 11.98 4.68 -7.35
CA LYS A 36 11.80 3.78 -6.22
C LYS A 36 12.03 4.50 -4.89
N GLU A 37 13.05 5.35 -4.80
CA GLU A 37 13.39 6.10 -3.58
C GLU A 37 12.24 7.01 -3.13
N ASP A 38 11.64 7.75 -4.07
CA ASP A 38 10.53 8.67 -3.78
C ASP A 38 9.25 7.90 -3.43
N PHE A 39 8.97 6.80 -4.15
CA PHE A 39 7.85 5.91 -3.87
C PHE A 39 7.93 5.36 -2.44
N VAL A 40 9.08 4.77 -2.10
CA VAL A 40 9.33 4.15 -0.79
C VAL A 40 9.24 5.19 0.31
N LYS A 41 9.89 6.34 0.14
CA LYS A 41 9.87 7.42 1.12
C LYS A 41 8.46 7.93 1.37
N TYR A 42 7.70 8.21 0.31
CA TYR A 42 6.37 8.78 0.44
C TYR A 42 5.37 7.78 1.04
N MET A 43 5.32 6.56 0.49
CA MET A 43 4.41 5.52 0.98
C MET A 43 4.69 5.15 2.44
N SER A 44 5.95 4.88 2.79
CA SER A 44 6.30 4.52 4.18
C SER A 44 5.95 5.64 5.16
N THR A 45 6.20 6.91 4.79
CA THR A 45 5.86 8.06 5.64
C THR A 45 4.36 8.27 5.77
N TRP A 46 3.61 8.13 4.67
CA TRP A 46 2.15 8.30 4.70
C TRP A 46 1.47 7.18 5.48
N VAL A 47 1.85 5.91 5.25
CA VAL A 47 1.31 4.77 6.02
C VAL A 47 1.69 4.88 7.50
N LYS A 48 2.88 5.44 7.81
CA LYS A 48 3.29 5.69 9.18
C LYS A 48 2.37 6.69 9.87
N ASN A 49 1.80 7.68 9.18
CA ASN A 49 0.88 8.64 9.80
C ASN A 49 -0.16 9.09 8.76
N PRO A 50 -1.20 8.26 8.50
CA PRO A 50 -2.14 8.54 7.44
C PRO A 50 -2.90 9.82 7.71
N LYS A 51 -2.92 10.72 6.73
CA LYS A 51 -3.71 11.95 6.76
C LYS A 51 -4.46 12.12 5.47
N LYS A 52 -5.70 12.59 5.58
CA LYS A 52 -6.58 12.79 4.44
C LYS A 52 -5.99 13.83 3.48
N GLU A 53 -5.46 14.92 4.01
CA GLU A 53 -4.96 16.07 3.26
C GLU A 53 -3.73 15.73 2.43
N THR A 54 -2.95 14.74 2.88
CA THR A 54 -1.73 14.29 2.22
C THR A 54 -1.91 12.95 1.49
N SER A 55 -3.13 12.49 1.26
CA SER A 55 -3.36 11.28 0.47
C SER A 55 -3.34 11.61 -1.02
N ILE A 56 -2.59 10.84 -1.81
CA ILE A 56 -2.66 10.93 -3.28
C ILE A 56 -3.92 10.25 -3.85
N MET A 57 -4.65 9.50 -3.02
CA MET A 57 -5.88 8.76 -3.38
C MET A 57 -7.09 9.32 -2.62
N LEU A 58 -7.34 10.63 -2.71
CA LEU A 58 -8.43 11.33 -2.00
C LEU A 58 -9.81 10.72 -2.27
N GLY A 59 -10.06 10.24 -3.48
CA GLY A 59 -11.31 9.56 -3.86
C GLY A 59 -11.52 8.27 -3.07
N ASP A 60 -10.45 7.50 -2.89
CA ASP A 60 -10.49 6.27 -2.08
C ASP A 60 -10.63 6.56 -0.60
N VAL A 61 -9.96 7.60 -0.07
CA VAL A 61 -10.17 8.05 1.31
C VAL A 61 -11.62 8.50 1.56
N LYS A 62 -12.29 9.09 0.55
CA LYS A 62 -13.71 9.45 0.66
C LYS A 62 -14.62 8.21 0.64
N LYS A 63 -14.22 7.15 -0.06
CA LYS A 63 -15.02 5.92 -0.24
C LYS A 63 -14.85 4.93 0.92
N TYR A 64 -13.60 4.70 1.35
CA TYR A 64 -13.21 3.67 2.31
C TYR A 64 -12.79 4.24 3.66
N GLU A 65 -12.95 5.55 3.85
CA GLU A 65 -12.44 6.30 5.00
C GLU A 65 -10.90 6.31 5.06
N LEU A 66 -10.35 6.98 6.07
CA LEU A 66 -8.90 7.09 6.24
C LEU A 66 -8.34 5.76 6.73
N MET A 67 -7.19 5.35 6.18
CA MET A 67 -6.46 4.18 6.65
C MET A 67 -6.19 4.30 8.16
N PRO A 68 -6.48 3.26 8.96
CA PRO A 68 -6.22 3.31 10.40
C PRO A 68 -4.72 3.39 10.69
N TYR A 69 -4.38 3.99 11.83
CA TYR A 69 -2.99 4.05 12.30
C TYR A 69 -2.57 2.69 12.93
N LEU A 70 -1.68 1.97 12.24
CA LEU A 70 -1.31 0.59 12.58
C LEU A 70 -0.03 0.45 13.44
N HIS A 71 0.54 1.57 13.91
CA HIS A 71 1.71 1.62 14.81
C HIS A 71 3.01 0.93 14.31
N TYR A 72 3.12 0.59 13.02
CA TYR A 72 4.36 0.03 12.47
C TYR A 72 5.54 1.00 12.57
N ASP A 73 6.74 0.47 12.72
CA ASP A 73 7.97 1.25 12.64
C ASP A 73 8.26 1.64 11.18
N LEU A 74 9.03 2.72 11.01
CA LEU A 74 9.26 3.30 9.68
C LEU A 74 10.11 2.39 8.79
N ASP A 75 11.02 1.59 9.35
CA ASP A 75 11.93 0.77 8.56
C ASP A 75 11.20 -0.45 7.99
N SER A 76 10.35 -1.12 8.79
CA SER A 76 9.43 -2.14 8.29
C SER A 76 8.51 -1.60 7.18
N LEU A 77 8.04 -0.35 7.30
CA LEU A 77 7.22 0.27 6.27
C LEU A 77 7.99 0.59 4.98
N LYS A 78 9.30 0.89 5.07
CA LYS A 78 10.15 1.05 3.88
C LYS A 78 10.32 -0.28 3.16
N ASP A 79 10.54 -1.37 3.89
CA ASP A 79 10.66 -2.71 3.31
C ASP A 79 9.36 -3.15 2.62
N ILE A 80 8.22 -2.91 3.26
CA ILE A 80 6.90 -3.16 2.67
C ILE A 80 6.69 -2.30 1.42
N ALA A 81 7.00 -1.00 1.47
CA ALA A 81 6.85 -0.12 0.32
C ALA A 81 7.77 -0.52 -0.84
N ALA A 82 9.00 -0.95 -0.55
CA ALA A 82 9.94 -1.44 -1.57
C ALA A 82 9.40 -2.70 -2.25
N TYR A 83 8.86 -3.64 -1.46
CA TYR A 83 8.19 -4.83 -1.97
C TYR A 83 7.01 -4.47 -2.87
N ILE A 84 6.15 -3.53 -2.45
CA ILE A 84 5.00 -3.09 -3.26
C ILE A 84 5.46 -2.48 -4.59
N TYR A 85 6.53 -1.68 -4.59
CA TYR A 85 7.09 -1.12 -5.81
C TYR A 85 7.55 -2.20 -6.80
N GLU A 86 8.23 -3.23 -6.30
CA GLU A 86 8.84 -4.29 -7.13
C GLU A 86 7.86 -5.38 -7.57
N THR A 87 6.75 -5.54 -6.84
CA THR A 87 5.80 -6.62 -7.07
C THR A 87 4.76 -6.25 -8.11
N ASP A 88 4.60 -7.07 -9.14
CA ASP A 88 3.49 -6.99 -10.07
C ASP A 88 2.26 -7.72 -9.49
N PHE A 89 1.26 -6.97 -9.03
CA PHE A 89 0.01 -7.50 -8.47
C PHE A 89 -1.08 -7.76 -9.52
N SER A 90 -0.77 -7.68 -10.82
CA SER A 90 -1.76 -7.90 -11.89
C SER A 90 -2.27 -9.34 -11.97
N GLN A 91 -1.60 -10.27 -11.31
CA GLN A 91 -2.03 -11.67 -11.17
C GLN A 91 -2.13 -12.01 -9.68
N GLU A 92 -3.15 -12.80 -9.30
CA GLU A 92 -3.20 -13.35 -7.94
C GLU A 92 -1.97 -14.24 -7.74
N HIS A 93 -1.08 -13.84 -6.84
CA HIS A 93 0.00 -14.70 -6.40
C HIS A 93 -0.62 -15.74 -5.48
N LYS A 94 -0.58 -17.02 -5.89
CA LYS A 94 -0.94 -18.10 -4.97
C LYS A 94 0.02 -18.01 -3.80
N GLY A 95 -0.44 -17.43 -2.69
CA GLY A 95 0.35 -17.22 -1.50
C GLY A 95 1.09 -18.50 -1.11
N HIS A 96 2.25 -18.34 -0.48
CA HIS A 96 2.98 -19.44 0.11
C HIS A 96 2.02 -20.29 0.95
N ILE A 97 1.73 -21.49 0.45
CA ILE A 97 1.10 -22.56 1.20
C ILE A 97 2.22 -23.03 2.14
N ASP A 98 2.19 -22.56 3.37
CA ASP A 98 2.88 -23.26 4.46
C ASP A 98 2.08 -24.53 4.81
#